data_AF-A0A0D6S4I6-F1
#
_entry.id   AF-A0A0D6S4I6-F1
#
_cell.length_a   1.000
_cell.length_b   1.000
_cell.length_c   1.000
_cell.angle_alpha   90.00
_cell.angle_beta   90.00
_cell.angle_gamma   90.00
#
_symmetry.space_group_name_H-M   'P 1'
#
loop_
_entity.id
_entity.type
_entity.pdbx_description
1 polymer ?
#
loop_
_entity_poly.entity_id
_entity_poly.type
_entity_poly.pdbx_seq_one_letter_code
_entity_poly.pdbx_strand_id
1 'polypeptide(L)'
;MQRVKTDKVDAKLIAEYGERHQDELRPWQPEPRAVKRLKALVQRLGDLREIEQMERNRLEVADASVQASIQSVLEHVGQEIQETLKAIDDHIDNDPDLRGKRDLLTSIDGVADKTAALLLAELGDPLRFANSRAITAFAGLNPRLQVSGSYRGQTRISKMGSSRLRAGL
;
A
#
# COMPACT_ATOMS: atom_id res chain seq x y z
N MET A 1 20.89 -5.05 35.64
CA MET A 1 20.20 -6.03 34.77
C MET A 1 19.11 -6.73 35.57
N GLN A 2 17.86 -6.29 35.45
CA GLN A 2 16.72 -6.87 36.17
C GLN A 2 16.22 -8.12 35.42
N ARG A 3 16.14 -9.27 36.11
CA ARG A 3 15.92 -10.62 35.54
C ARG A 3 14.45 -11.07 35.51
N VAL A 4 13.48 -10.16 35.58
CA VAL A 4 12.07 -10.54 35.66
C VAL A 4 11.26 -9.83 34.58
N LYS A 5 10.82 -10.61 33.59
CA LYS A 5 9.94 -10.14 32.50
C LYS A 5 8.50 -10.16 33.00
N THR A 6 7.94 -8.98 33.24
CA THR A 6 6.53 -8.78 33.62
C THR A 6 5.99 -7.58 32.88
N ASP A 7 4.68 -7.57 32.57
CA ASP A 7 4.04 -6.45 31.85
C ASP A 7 4.27 -5.11 32.54
N LYS A 8 4.30 -5.09 33.88
CA LYS A 8 4.55 -3.86 34.66
C LYS A 8 5.99 -3.34 34.47
N VAL A 9 6.97 -4.22 34.48
CA VAL A 9 8.39 -3.85 34.28
C VAL A 9 8.63 -3.46 32.83
N ASP A 10 8.05 -4.19 31.87
CA ASP A 10 8.16 -3.90 30.44
C ASP A 10 7.48 -2.56 30.10
N ALA A 11 6.29 -2.29 30.64
CA ALA A 11 5.61 -1.01 30.47
C ALA A 11 6.42 0.16 31.03
N LYS A 12 7.02 0.00 32.22
CA LYS A 12 7.90 1.02 32.80
C LYS A 12 9.12 1.27 31.93
N LEU A 13 9.75 0.21 31.41
CA LEU A 13 10.91 0.32 30.54
C LEU A 13 10.58 1.01 29.21
N ILE A 14 9.41 0.72 28.61
CA ILE A 14 8.93 1.42 27.41
C ILE A 14 8.67 2.90 27.69
N ALA A 15 8.06 3.23 28.84
CA ALA A 15 7.81 4.62 29.23
C ALA A 15 9.11 5.41 29.45
N GLU A 16 10.06 4.85 30.21
CA GLU A 16 11.38 5.47 30.44
C GLU A 16 12.17 5.65 29.13
N TYR A 17 12.07 4.70 28.20
CA TYR A 17 12.67 4.84 26.87
C TYR A 17 12.02 5.98 26.07
N GLY A 18 10.68 6.04 26.08
CA GLY A 18 9.93 7.11 25.40
C GLY A 18 10.28 8.50 25.92
N GLU A 19 10.35 8.67 27.25
CA GLU A 19 10.72 9.94 27.89
C GLU A 19 12.15 10.35 27.55
N ARG A 20 13.11 9.41 27.59
CA ARG A 20 14.52 9.69 27.28
C ARG A 20 14.76 10.13 25.84
N HIS A 21 13.98 9.62 24.89
CA HIS A 21 14.15 9.89 23.46
C HIS A 21 13.08 10.84 22.91
N GLN A 22 12.34 11.55 23.77
CA GLN A 22 11.20 12.37 23.36
C GLN A 22 11.55 13.40 22.28
N ASP A 23 12.74 13.99 22.33
CA ASP A 23 13.21 14.99 21.35
C ASP A 23 13.58 14.38 19.99
N GLU A 24 13.87 13.08 19.94
CA GLU A 24 14.21 12.35 18.71
C GLU A 24 12.99 11.66 18.10
N LEU A 25 11.99 11.34 18.93
CA LEU A 25 10.78 10.64 18.53
C LEU A 25 9.87 11.56 17.73
N ARG A 26 9.46 11.09 16.54
CA ARG A 26 8.44 11.78 15.75
C ARG A 26 7.06 11.45 16.29
N PRO A 27 6.22 12.44 16.64
CA PRO A 27 4.86 12.17 17.06
C PRO A 27 4.10 11.50 15.92
N TRP A 28 3.37 10.44 16.26
CA TRP A 28 2.50 9.80 15.29
C TRP A 28 1.40 10.78 14.89
N GLN A 29 1.17 10.91 13.58
CA GLN A 29 0.09 11.71 13.03
C GLN A 29 -0.88 10.81 12.27
N PRO A 30 -2.19 10.98 12.48
CA PRO A 30 -3.18 10.26 11.71
C PRO A 30 -3.08 10.63 10.24
N GLU A 31 -3.37 9.65 9.38
CA GLU A 31 -3.44 9.88 7.94
C GLU A 31 -4.53 10.92 7.61
N PRO A 32 -4.24 11.93 6.78
CA PRO A 32 -5.25 12.90 6.35
C PRO A 32 -6.47 12.22 5.74
N ARG A 33 -7.67 12.76 5.98
CA ARG A 33 -8.93 12.18 5.48
C ARG A 33 -8.93 11.98 3.96
N ALA A 34 -8.32 12.92 3.22
CA ALA A 34 -8.19 12.85 1.77
C ALA A 34 -7.34 11.64 1.33
N VAL A 35 -6.19 11.42 1.95
CA VAL A 35 -5.32 10.27 1.69
C VAL A 35 -6.01 8.96 2.07
N LYS A 36 -6.66 8.92 3.23
CA LYS A 36 -7.40 7.74 3.69
C LYS A 36 -8.52 7.34 2.73
N ARG A 37 -9.26 8.32 2.19
CA ARG A 37 -10.29 8.08 1.17
C ARG A 37 -9.69 7.59 -0.14
N LEU A 38 -8.63 8.24 -0.62
CA LEU A 38 -7.92 7.81 -1.83
C LEU A 38 -7.43 6.36 -1.70
N LYS A 39 -6.85 6.02 -0.55
CA LYS A 39 -6.41 4.67 -0.24
C LYS A 39 -7.53 3.64 -0.30
N ALA A 40 -8.68 3.95 0.29
CA ALA A 40 -9.84 3.05 0.22
C ALA A 40 -10.29 2.80 -1.23
N LEU A 41 -10.33 3.85 -2.07
CA LEU A 41 -10.70 3.73 -3.48
C LEU A 41 -9.68 2.91 -4.29
N VAL A 42 -8.39 3.19 -4.11
CA VAL A 42 -7.31 2.45 -4.79
C VAL A 42 -7.29 0.97 -4.38
N GLN A 43 -7.53 0.68 -3.10
CA GLN A 43 -7.63 -0.70 -2.62
C GLN A 43 -8.84 -1.41 -3.23
N ARG A 44 -10.01 -0.75 -3.23
CA ARG A 44 -11.22 -1.28 -3.86
C ARG A 44 -11.02 -1.57 -5.35
N LEU A 45 -10.34 -0.68 -6.08
CA LEU A 45 -9.99 -0.91 -7.49
C LEU A 45 -9.13 -2.18 -7.67
N GLY A 46 -8.18 -2.42 -6.76
CA GLY A 46 -7.40 -3.66 -6.73
C GLY A 46 -8.28 -4.89 -6.53
N ASP A 47 -9.17 -4.84 -5.55
CA ASP A 47 -10.06 -5.95 -5.23
C ASP A 47 -11.02 -6.27 -6.39
N LEU A 48 -11.56 -5.26 -7.05
CA LEU A 48 -12.42 -5.42 -8.24
C LEU A 48 -11.67 -6.09 -9.40
N ARG A 49 -10.41 -5.72 -9.63
CA ARG A 49 -9.57 -6.37 -10.66
C ARG A 49 -9.25 -7.82 -10.33
N GLU A 50 -9.06 -8.15 -9.05
CA GLU A 50 -8.87 -9.54 -8.64
C GLU A 50 -10.14 -10.36 -8.91
N ILE A 51 -11.32 -9.81 -8.63
CA ILE A 51 -12.62 -10.44 -8.95
C ILE A 51 -12.77 -10.60 -10.48
N GLU A 52 -12.50 -9.54 -11.24
CA GLU A 52 -12.55 -9.58 -12.71
C GLU A 52 -11.65 -10.70 -13.27
N GLN A 53 -10.39 -10.75 -12.82
CA GLN A 53 -9.45 -11.77 -13.27
C GLN A 53 -9.91 -13.18 -12.89
N MET A 54 -10.48 -13.35 -11.69
CA MET A 54 -11.02 -14.62 -11.23
C MET A 54 -12.18 -15.09 -12.11
N GLU A 55 -13.13 -14.21 -12.42
CA GLU A 55 -14.28 -14.55 -13.25
C GLU A 55 -13.89 -14.79 -14.72
N ARG A 56 -12.90 -14.06 -15.25
CA ARG A 56 -12.33 -14.34 -16.58
C ARG A 56 -11.72 -15.73 -16.65
N ASN A 57 -10.90 -16.09 -15.66
CA ASN A 57 -10.31 -17.43 -15.58
C ASN A 57 -11.39 -18.53 -15.46
N ARG A 58 -12.48 -18.26 -14.74
CA ARG A 58 -13.62 -19.18 -14.64
C ARG A 58 -14.34 -19.35 -15.98
N LEU A 59 -14.55 -18.25 -16.71
CA LEU A 59 -15.23 -18.26 -18.00
C LEU A 59 -14.51 -19.15 -19.01
N GLU A 60 -13.18 -19.15 -19.03
CA GLU A 60 -12.35 -19.93 -19.95
C GLU A 60 -12.60 -21.45 -19.88
N VAL A 61 -13.02 -21.95 -18.71
CA VAL A 61 -13.22 -23.40 -18.47
C VAL A 61 -14.68 -23.75 -18.13
N ALA A 62 -15.59 -22.77 -18.20
CA ALA A 62 -16.96 -22.94 -17.77
C ALA A 62 -17.83 -23.69 -18.80
N ASP A 63 -18.73 -24.53 -18.30
CA ASP A 63 -19.80 -25.13 -19.09
C ASP A 63 -20.76 -24.05 -19.63
N ALA A 64 -21.28 -24.25 -20.84
CA ALA A 64 -22.17 -23.29 -21.51
C ALA A 64 -23.38 -22.88 -20.67
N SER A 65 -23.88 -23.76 -19.80
CA SER A 65 -25.03 -23.48 -18.93
C SER A 65 -24.79 -22.36 -17.90
N VAL A 66 -23.54 -22.09 -17.51
CA VAL A 66 -23.20 -21.08 -16.50
C VAL A 66 -22.50 -19.84 -17.08
N GLN A 67 -22.06 -19.88 -18.33
CA GLN A 67 -21.32 -18.78 -18.98
C GLN A 67 -22.08 -17.45 -18.96
N ALA A 68 -23.39 -17.47 -19.20
CA ALA A 68 -24.21 -16.25 -19.19
C ALA A 68 -24.21 -15.56 -17.80
N SER A 69 -24.20 -16.35 -16.73
CA SER A 69 -24.11 -15.82 -15.36
C SER A 69 -22.75 -15.17 -15.10
N ILE A 70 -21.66 -15.85 -15.49
CA ILE A 70 -20.28 -15.32 -15.33
C ILE A 70 -20.10 -14.02 -16.13
N GLN A 71 -20.63 -13.97 -17.35
CA GLN A 71 -20.56 -12.78 -18.19
C GLN A 71 -21.29 -11.60 -17.57
N SER A 72 -22.47 -11.81 -16.97
CA SER A 72 -23.20 -10.78 -16.23
C SER A 72 -22.39 -10.22 -15.05
N VAL A 73 -21.70 -11.09 -14.30
CA VAL A 73 -20.80 -10.65 -13.23
C VAL A 73 -19.63 -9.82 -13.78
N LEU A 74 -19.03 -10.25 -14.89
CA LEU A 74 -17.93 -9.50 -15.53
C LEU A 74 -18.38 -8.11 -16.01
N GLU A 75 -19.58 -7.99 -16.58
CA GLU A 75 -20.13 -6.71 -16.99
C GLU A 75 -20.34 -5.76 -15.81
N HIS A 76 -20.91 -6.26 -14.71
CA HIS A 76 -21.12 -5.47 -13.51
C HIS A 76 -19.80 -5.04 -12.86
N VAL A 77 -18.84 -5.97 -12.70
CA VAL A 77 -17.51 -5.65 -12.18
C VAL A 77 -16.78 -4.65 -13.07
N GLY A 78 -16.91 -4.77 -14.39
CA GLY A 78 -16.36 -3.82 -15.34
C GLY A 78 -16.90 -2.40 -15.15
N GLN A 79 -18.21 -2.26 -14.91
CA GLN A 79 -18.83 -0.96 -14.59
C GLN A 79 -18.30 -0.39 -13.28
N GLU A 80 -18.28 -1.19 -12.20
CA GLU A 80 -17.74 -0.79 -10.89
C GLU A 80 -16.28 -0.34 -10.98
N ILE A 81 -15.47 -0.98 -11.83
CA ILE A 81 -14.08 -0.57 -12.09
C ILE A 81 -14.04 0.84 -12.70
N GLN A 82 -14.87 1.11 -13.72
CA GLN A 82 -14.90 2.43 -14.36
C GLN A 82 -15.38 3.52 -13.39
N GLU A 83 -16.42 3.23 -12.60
CA GLU A 83 -16.92 4.16 -11.59
C GLU A 83 -15.87 4.43 -10.49
N THR A 84 -15.15 3.39 -10.05
CA THR A 84 -14.09 3.54 -9.06
C THR A 84 -12.91 4.34 -9.61
N LEU A 85 -12.50 4.11 -10.86
CA LEU A 85 -11.47 4.91 -11.54
C LEU A 85 -11.87 6.39 -11.59
N LYS A 86 -13.08 6.68 -12.05
CA LYS A 86 -13.60 8.05 -12.07
C LYS A 86 -13.63 8.67 -10.67
N ALA A 87 -14.06 7.91 -9.66
CA ALA A 87 -14.09 8.39 -8.28
C ALA A 87 -12.68 8.68 -7.71
N ILE A 88 -11.65 7.95 -8.16
CA ILE A 88 -10.25 8.25 -7.83
C ILE A 88 -9.83 9.56 -8.46
N ASP A 89 -10.07 9.73 -9.76
CA ASP A 89 -9.69 10.93 -10.50
C ASP A 89 -10.40 12.16 -9.95
N ASP A 90 -11.73 12.09 -9.78
CA ASP A 90 -12.54 13.15 -9.18
C ASP A 90 -12.05 13.50 -7.77
N HIS A 91 -11.70 12.50 -6.95
CA HIS A 91 -11.23 12.73 -5.58
C HIS A 91 -9.86 13.44 -5.56
N ILE A 92 -8.97 13.12 -6.50
CA ILE A 92 -7.69 13.81 -6.64
C ILE A 92 -7.89 15.22 -7.18
N ASP A 93 -8.69 15.41 -8.23
CA ASP A 93 -8.88 16.71 -8.88
C ASP A 93 -9.60 17.74 -8.00
N ASN A 94 -10.48 17.27 -7.11
CA ASN A 94 -11.21 18.12 -6.15
C ASN A 94 -10.41 18.45 -4.89
N ASP A 95 -9.22 17.87 -4.69
CA ASP A 95 -8.32 18.18 -3.57
C ASP A 95 -7.03 18.82 -4.10
N PRO A 96 -6.81 20.14 -3.88
CA PRO A 96 -5.65 20.85 -4.44
C PRO A 96 -4.29 20.28 -4.00
N ASP A 97 -4.19 19.71 -2.80
CA ASP A 97 -2.95 19.12 -2.30
C ASP A 97 -2.67 17.77 -2.98
N LEU A 98 -3.70 16.90 -3.10
CA LEU A 98 -3.57 15.65 -3.86
C LEU A 98 -3.28 15.91 -5.33
N ARG A 99 -3.98 16.85 -5.95
CA ARG A 99 -3.77 17.22 -7.36
C ARG A 99 -2.34 17.70 -7.59
N GLY A 100 -1.86 18.64 -6.78
CA GLY A 100 -0.48 19.14 -6.89
C GLY A 100 0.55 18.04 -6.73
N LYS A 101 0.33 17.09 -5.79
CA LYS A 101 1.22 15.94 -5.61
C LYS A 101 1.15 14.96 -6.78
N ARG A 102 -0.03 14.70 -7.36
CA ARG A 102 -0.19 13.88 -8.56
C ARG A 102 0.60 14.51 -9.72
N ASP A 103 0.39 15.79 -9.98
CA ASP A 103 1.00 16.49 -11.11
C ASP A 103 2.54 16.45 -11.03
N LEU A 104 3.10 16.64 -9.82
CA LEU A 104 4.52 16.47 -9.56
C LEU A 104 5.01 15.05 -9.81
N LEU A 105 4.28 14.03 -9.37
CA LEU A 105 4.63 12.62 -9.60
C LEU A 105 4.60 12.29 -11.10
N THR A 106 3.56 12.73 -11.81
CA THR A 106 3.41 12.47 -13.25
C THR A 106 4.39 13.24 -14.13
N SER A 107 5.08 14.25 -13.60
CA SER A 107 6.20 14.90 -14.30
C SER A 107 7.46 14.03 -14.39
N ILE A 108 7.52 12.94 -13.61
CA ILE A 108 8.60 11.97 -13.65
C ILE A 108 8.32 10.99 -14.79
N ASP A 109 9.28 10.86 -15.71
CA ASP A 109 9.16 9.92 -16.81
C ASP A 109 8.97 8.48 -16.29
N GLY A 110 7.99 7.78 -16.87
CA GLY A 110 7.56 6.45 -16.42
C GLY A 110 6.54 6.42 -15.27
N VAL A 111 6.10 7.56 -14.73
CA VAL A 111 5.02 7.63 -13.72
C VAL A 111 3.75 8.20 -14.35
N ALA A 112 2.72 7.37 -14.50
CA ALA A 112 1.40 7.77 -14.98
C ALA A 112 0.39 7.91 -13.82
N ASP A 113 -0.81 8.45 -14.11
CA ASP A 113 -1.86 8.74 -13.11
C ASP A 113 -2.18 7.56 -12.19
N LYS A 114 -2.30 6.36 -12.76
CA LYS A 114 -2.56 5.14 -11.99
C LYS A 114 -1.46 4.85 -10.97
N THR A 115 -0.19 4.99 -11.37
CA THR A 115 0.96 4.78 -10.50
C THR A 115 1.06 5.90 -9.48
N ALA A 116 0.81 7.15 -9.89
CA ALA A 116 0.78 8.29 -8.98
C ALA A 116 -0.30 8.12 -7.90
N ALA A 117 -1.53 7.75 -8.27
CA ALA A 117 -2.62 7.49 -7.34
C ALA A 117 -2.27 6.36 -6.35
N LEU A 118 -1.65 5.28 -6.82
CA LEU A 118 -1.16 4.19 -5.98
C LEU A 118 -0.10 4.67 -4.98
N LEU A 119 0.89 5.45 -5.45
CA LEU A 119 1.92 6.02 -4.60
C LEU A 119 1.31 6.92 -3.52
N LEU A 120 0.40 7.83 -3.90
CA LEU A 120 -0.27 8.72 -2.94
C LEU A 120 -1.12 7.96 -1.92
N ALA A 121 -1.81 6.90 -2.36
CA ALA A 121 -2.64 6.06 -1.50
C ALA A 121 -1.83 5.23 -0.49
N GLU A 122 -0.74 4.61 -0.93
CA GLU A 122 -0.01 3.61 -0.13
C GLU A 122 1.19 4.21 0.61
N LEU A 123 1.89 5.18 0.00
CA LEU A 123 3.02 5.86 0.61
C LEU A 123 2.58 7.02 1.52
N GLY A 124 1.46 7.66 1.19
CA GLY A 124 1.02 8.90 1.82
C GLY A 124 1.99 10.04 1.50
N ASP A 125 2.37 10.81 2.52
CA ASP A 125 3.35 11.89 2.36
C ASP A 125 4.79 11.35 2.26
N PRO A 126 5.47 11.45 1.10
CA PRO A 126 6.84 10.98 0.95
C PRO A 126 7.86 11.76 1.80
N LEU A 127 7.54 12.99 2.23
CA LEU A 127 8.44 13.81 3.06
C LEU A 127 8.56 13.28 4.49
N ARG A 128 7.69 12.33 4.90
CA ARG A 128 7.82 11.66 6.20
C ARG A 128 9.04 10.73 6.26
N PHE A 129 9.61 10.37 5.12
CA PHE A 129 10.78 9.50 5.04
C PHE A 129 12.06 10.35 5.04
N ALA A 130 13.08 9.91 5.79
CA ALA A 130 14.34 10.63 5.87
C ALA A 130 15.13 10.63 4.55
N ASN A 131 14.93 9.62 3.70
CA ASN A 131 15.59 9.45 2.41
C ASN A 131 14.89 8.39 1.55
N SER A 132 15.31 8.27 0.29
CA SER A 132 14.78 7.29 -0.66
C SER A 132 14.97 5.83 -0.20
N ARG A 133 16.05 5.51 0.53
CA ARG A 133 16.28 4.15 1.05
C ARG A 133 15.21 3.76 2.07
N ALA A 134 14.73 4.71 2.86
CA ALA A 134 13.62 4.48 3.78
C ALA A 134 12.30 4.21 3.04
N ILE A 135 12.07 4.86 1.90
CA ILE A 135 10.94 4.56 1.00
C ILE A 135 11.07 3.16 0.42
N THR A 136 12.25 2.78 -0.10
CA THR A 136 12.52 1.43 -0.61
C THR A 136 12.29 0.35 0.45
N ALA A 137 12.72 0.60 1.69
CA ALA A 137 12.49 -0.29 2.82
C ALA A 137 11.01 -0.38 3.20
N PHE A 138 10.28 0.74 3.16
CA PHE A 138 8.84 0.79 3.39
C PHE A 138 8.04 0.08 2.31
N ALA A 139 8.46 0.16 1.05
CA ALA A 139 7.91 -0.67 -0.02
C ALA A 139 8.30 -2.15 0.16
N GLY A 140 9.38 -2.45 0.89
CA GLY A 140 9.89 -3.81 1.06
C GLY A 140 10.64 -4.34 -0.17
N LEU A 141 11.15 -3.42 -0.99
CA LEU A 141 11.95 -3.68 -2.19
C LEU A 141 13.45 -3.81 -1.89
N ASN A 142 13.86 -3.53 -0.65
CA ASN A 142 15.25 -3.67 -0.23
C ASN A 142 15.66 -5.14 -0.09
N PRO A 143 16.91 -5.51 -0.42
CA PRO A 143 17.41 -6.86 -0.20
C PRO A 143 17.48 -7.18 1.30
N ARG A 144 17.13 -8.41 1.67
CA ARG A 144 17.24 -8.95 3.02
C ARG A 144 18.13 -10.19 3.00
N LEU A 145 19.16 -10.17 3.84
CA LEU A 145 20.01 -11.32 4.10
C LEU A 145 19.23 -12.35 4.93
N GLN A 146 19.27 -13.62 4.51
CA GLN A 146 18.70 -14.74 5.25
C GLN A 146 19.81 -15.56 5.89
N VAL A 147 20.31 -15.09 7.04
CA VAL A 147 21.39 -15.76 7.78
C VAL A 147 20.87 -16.11 9.17
N SER A 148 21.08 -17.35 9.60
CA SER A 148 20.74 -17.83 10.95
C SER A 148 21.77 -18.84 11.42
N GLY A 149 22.60 -18.47 12.39
CA GLY A 149 23.73 -19.30 12.81
C GLY A 149 24.67 -19.62 11.64
N SER A 150 24.83 -20.90 11.33
CA SER A 150 25.62 -21.39 10.19
C SER A 150 24.86 -21.42 8.86
N TYR A 151 23.55 -21.20 8.85
CA TYR A 151 22.74 -21.19 7.64
C TYR A 151 22.89 -19.88 6.87
N ARG A 152 23.14 -19.98 5.55
CA ARG A 152 23.13 -18.87 4.59
C ARG A 152 22.18 -19.19 3.43
N GLY A 153 21.04 -18.51 3.41
CA GLY A 153 20.07 -18.57 2.31
C GLY A 153 20.36 -17.56 1.21
N GLN A 154 19.55 -17.60 0.15
CA GLN A 154 19.62 -16.63 -0.96
C GLN A 154 19.12 -15.25 -0.50
N THR A 155 19.82 -14.19 -0.91
CA THR A 155 19.34 -12.82 -0.75
C THR A 155 18.11 -12.59 -1.61
N ARG A 156 17.01 -12.15 -0.99
CA ARG A 156 15.74 -11.81 -1.67
C ARG A 156 15.25 -10.45 -1.20
N ILE A 157 14.29 -9.86 -1.92
CA ILE A 157 13.59 -8.66 -1.41
C ILE A 157 12.93 -8.95 -0.06
N SER A 158 12.85 -7.95 0.81
CA SER A 158 12.44 -8.13 2.20
C SER A 158 10.95 -8.47 2.36
N LYS A 159 10.09 -7.94 1.48
CA LYS A 159 8.63 -8.08 1.50
C LYS A 159 7.92 -7.58 2.78
N MET A 160 8.64 -6.91 3.69
CA MET A 160 8.09 -6.42 4.96
C MET A 160 7.14 -5.22 4.81
N GLY A 161 7.14 -4.58 3.65
CA GLY A 161 6.34 -3.40 3.31
C GLY A 161 4.96 -3.69 2.71
N SER A 162 4.28 -2.65 2.19
CA SER A 162 3.00 -2.80 1.49
C SER A 162 3.14 -3.72 0.26
N SER A 163 2.39 -4.82 0.25
CA SER A 163 2.34 -5.74 -0.90
C SER A 163 1.70 -5.09 -2.11
N ARG A 164 0.68 -4.25 -1.89
CA ARG A 164 -0.03 -3.51 -2.96
C ARG A 164 0.90 -2.51 -3.64
N LEU A 165 1.68 -1.77 -2.85
CA LEU A 165 2.69 -0.86 -3.37
C LEU A 165 3.72 -1.61 -4.22
N ARG A 166 4.21 -2.78 -3.77
CA ARG A 166 5.15 -3.59 -4.57
C ARG A 166 4.54 -4.19 -5.83
N ALA A 167 3.25 -4.51 -5.82
CA ALA A 167 2.60 -5.14 -6.95
C ALA A 167 2.31 -4.16 -8.09
N GLY A 168 2.16 -2.87 -7.77
CA GLY A 168 1.91 -1.82 -8.76
C GLY A 168 3.12 -0.96 -9.13
N LEU A 169 4.32 -1.33 -8.66
CA LEU A 169 5.62 -0.78 -9.07
C LEU A 169 6.40 -1.85 -9.84
#